data_AF-A0A966CEI8-F1
#
_entry.id   AF-A0A966CEI8-F1
#
_cell.length_a   1.000
_cell.length_b   1.000
_cell.length_c   1.000
_cell.angle_alpha   90.00
_cell.angle_beta   90.00
_cell.angle_gamma   90.00
#
_symmetry.space_group_name_H-M   'P 1'
#
loop_
_entity.id
_entity.type
_entity.pdbx_description
1 polymer ?
#
loop_
_entity_poly.entity_id
_entity_poly.type
_entity_poly.pdbx_seq_one_letter_code
_entity_poly.pdbx_strand_id
1 'polypeptide(L)'
;MKRIDIILALVTGEIAAWFFYGILKNLGIEIKFLWLILAILLPILALIGLWVAWFLGKKFLWIFQAAKFFLVGVVATLVDLGVLNLLMLGSGIATGLYFSIFKGTSFIVATCSKYLGDKFWAFEKMEKVGMRKEFGQFFAVTLVGLVINVGAASLVVNLLGSQFGMSEKLWANVGGIIAAFAAAIWNFLGYKFIVFKK
;
A
#
# COMPACT_ATOMS: atom_id res chain seq x y z
N MET A 1 4.20 19.28 11.83
CA MET A 1 3.73 17.88 11.92
C MET A 1 2.89 17.77 13.17
N LYS A 2 1.68 17.18 13.10
CA LYS A 2 0.78 17.05 14.24
C LYS A 2 1.17 15.82 15.07
N ARG A 3 0.73 15.75 16.34
CA ARG A 3 0.94 14.56 17.19
C ARG A 3 0.39 13.28 16.56
N ILE A 4 -0.77 13.37 15.91
CA ILE A 4 -1.41 12.23 15.22
C ILE A 4 -0.56 11.68 14.07
N ASP A 5 0.19 12.53 13.36
CA ASP A 5 1.07 12.10 12.26
C ASP A 5 2.21 11.22 12.79
N ILE A 6 2.79 11.60 13.93
CA ILE A 6 3.88 10.86 14.58
C ILE A 6 3.38 9.50 15.06
N ILE A 7 2.23 9.49 15.75
CA ILE A 7 1.63 8.26 16.28
C ILE A 7 1.30 7.29 15.13
N LEU A 8 0.64 7.77 14.07
CA LEU A 8 0.26 6.93 12.95
C LEU A 8 1.46 6.43 12.15
N ALA A 9 2.53 7.21 12.01
CA ALA A 9 3.77 6.75 11.38
C ALA A 9 4.43 5.61 12.18
N LEU A 10 4.55 5.78 13.51
CA LEU A 10 5.13 4.77 14.39
C LEU A 10 4.30 3.48 14.39
N VAL A 11 2.97 3.58 14.53
CA VAL A 11 2.06 2.43 14.47
C VAL A 11 2.15 1.72 13.13
N THR A 12 2.16 2.47 12.03
CA THR A 12 2.28 1.89 10.68
C THR A 12 3.60 1.13 10.52
N GLY A 13 4.70 1.73 10.97
CA GLY A 13 6.01 1.09 10.93
C GLY A 13 6.09 -0.16 11.81
N GLU A 14 5.40 -0.16 12.95
CA GLU A 14 5.37 -1.31 13.86
C GLU A 14 4.57 -2.48 13.25
N ILE A 15 3.38 -2.21 12.72
CA ILE A 15 2.57 -3.23 12.04
C ILE A 15 3.36 -3.79 10.84
N ALA A 16 4.04 -2.93 10.08
CA ALA A 16 4.91 -3.36 8.99
C ALA A 16 6.06 -4.27 9.48
N ALA A 17 6.65 -3.98 10.64
CA ALA A 17 7.76 -4.76 11.20
C ALA A 17 7.37 -6.21 11.50
N TRP A 18 6.27 -6.40 12.21
CA TRP A 18 5.77 -7.73 12.55
C TRP A 18 5.39 -8.53 11.31
N PHE A 19 4.80 -7.86 10.32
CA PHE A 19 4.44 -8.51 9.07
C PHE A 19 5.66 -8.93 8.26
N PHE A 20 6.64 -8.03 8.10
CA PHE A 20 7.87 -8.32 7.38
C PHE A 20 8.67 -9.43 8.06
N TYR A 21 8.71 -9.44 9.40
CA TYR A 21 9.28 -10.53 10.18
C TYR A 21 8.59 -11.88 9.87
N GLY A 22 7.25 -11.90 9.83
CA GLY A 22 6.49 -13.10 9.46
C GLY A 22 6.82 -13.62 8.06
N ILE A 23 6.96 -12.72 7.08
CA ILE A 23 7.39 -13.08 5.72
C ILE A 23 8.79 -13.69 5.74
N LEU A 24 9.76 -13.03 6.37
CA LEU A 24 11.14 -13.50 6.41
C LEU A 24 11.26 -14.86 7.09
N LYS A 25 10.50 -15.08 8.17
CA LYS A 25 10.42 -16.37 8.84
C LYS A 25 9.85 -17.47 7.94
N ASN A 26 8.80 -17.18 7.18
CA ASN A 26 8.23 -18.12 6.20
C ASN A 26 9.19 -18.44 5.04
N LEU A 27 10.14 -17.55 4.75
CA LEU A 27 11.21 -17.76 3.76
C LEU A 27 12.41 -18.53 4.34
N GLY A 28 12.36 -18.96 5.62
CA GLY A 28 13.45 -19.67 6.29
C GLY A 28 14.62 -18.78 6.72
N ILE A 29 14.44 -17.45 6.72
CA ILE A 29 15.48 -16.51 7.16
C ILE A 29 15.37 -16.35 8.67
N GLU A 30 16.22 -17.07 9.41
CA GLU A 30 16.28 -17.01 10.86
C GLU A 30 17.56 -16.30 11.32
N ILE A 31 17.45 -14.99 11.53
CA ILE A 31 18.52 -14.16 12.09
C ILE A 31 18.20 -13.87 13.56
N LYS A 32 19.18 -14.07 14.44
CA LYS A 32 19.03 -13.77 15.87
C LYS A 32 18.67 -12.30 16.07
N PHE A 33 17.61 -12.03 16.84
CA PHE A 33 17.08 -10.68 17.11
C PHE A 33 16.50 -9.92 15.90
N LEU A 34 16.26 -10.56 14.76
CA LEU A 34 15.65 -9.91 13.58
C LEU A 34 14.31 -9.22 13.90
N TRP A 35 13.47 -9.87 14.69
CA TRP A 35 12.19 -9.32 15.13
C TRP A 35 12.36 -7.99 15.87
N LEU A 36 13.37 -7.88 16.75
CA LEU A 36 13.65 -6.68 17.53
C LEU A 36 14.28 -5.58 16.68
N ILE A 37 15.17 -5.95 15.75
CA ILE A 37 15.75 -5.01 14.78
C ILE A 37 14.62 -4.39 13.94
N LEU A 38 13.72 -5.20 13.39
CA LEU A 38 12.61 -4.71 12.57
C LEU A 38 11.64 -3.83 13.37
N ALA A 39 11.27 -4.26 14.59
CA ALA A 39 10.36 -3.53 15.48
C ALA A 39 10.92 -2.16 15.90
N ILE A 40 12.25 -1.98 15.93
CA ILE A 40 12.83 -0.67 16.23
C ILE A 40 13.05 0.13 14.93
N LEU A 41 13.60 -0.51 13.90
CA LEU A 41 14.06 0.16 12.69
C LEU A 41 12.90 0.71 11.84
N LEU A 42 11.84 -0.07 11.60
CA LEU A 42 10.77 0.34 10.68
C LEU A 42 9.92 1.50 11.22
N PRO A 43 9.50 1.54 12.50
CA PRO A 43 8.83 2.72 13.05
C PRO A 43 9.67 3.98 12.96
N ILE A 44 10.97 3.88 13.29
CA ILE A 44 11.90 5.01 13.21
C ILE A 44 12.04 5.47 11.76
N LEU A 45 12.20 4.54 10.81
CA LEU A 45 12.32 4.86 9.40
C LEU A 45 11.04 5.52 8.85
N ALA A 46 9.86 5.00 9.23
CA ALA A 46 8.58 5.59 8.85
C ALA A 46 8.44 7.03 9.39
N LEU A 47 8.84 7.26 10.64
CA LEU A 47 8.81 8.58 11.26
C LEU A 47 9.82 9.55 10.60
N ILE A 48 11.05 9.11 10.35
CA ILE A 48 12.07 9.92 9.66
C ILE A 48 11.61 10.26 8.24
N GLY A 49 11.10 9.27 7.50
CA GLY A 49 10.56 9.50 6.15
C GLY A 49 9.42 10.51 6.15
N LEU A 50 8.50 10.40 7.10
CA LEU A 50 7.41 11.37 7.27
C LEU A 50 7.91 12.75 7.70
N TRP A 51 8.96 12.81 8.54
CA TRP A 51 9.60 14.06 8.94
C TRP A 51 10.27 14.79 7.78
N VAL A 52 11.02 14.06 6.94
CA VAL A 52 11.61 14.61 5.71
C VAL A 52 10.51 15.10 4.77
N ALA A 53 9.46 14.29 4.57
CA ALA A 53 8.33 14.67 3.72
C ALA A 53 7.58 15.89 4.27
N TRP A 54 7.45 16.02 5.59
CA TRP A 54 6.89 17.20 6.24
C TRP A 54 7.76 18.44 6.02
N PHE A 55 9.08 18.29 6.12
CA PHE A 55 10.04 19.38 5.91
C PHE A 55 9.97 19.89 4.45
N LEU A 56 10.04 18.99 3.47
CA LEU A 56 9.86 19.30 2.05
C LEU A 56 8.43 19.80 1.74
N GLY A 57 7.45 19.30 2.50
CA GLY A 57 6.05 19.66 2.45
C GLY A 57 5.76 21.12 2.75
N LYS A 58 6.67 21.82 3.46
CA LYS A 58 6.58 23.27 3.67
C LYS A 58 6.63 24.05 2.34
N LYS A 59 7.34 23.53 1.35
CA LYS A 59 7.42 24.10 -0.01
C LYS A 59 6.44 23.42 -0.97
N PHE A 60 6.28 22.10 -0.85
CA PHE A 60 5.45 21.30 -1.75
C PHE A 60 4.51 20.38 -0.98
N LEU A 61 3.30 20.87 -0.68
CA LEU A 61 2.30 20.16 0.15
C LEU A 61 2.01 18.72 -0.34
N TRP A 62 2.09 18.47 -1.65
CA TRP A 62 1.84 17.15 -2.23
C TRP A 62 2.85 16.08 -1.78
N ILE A 63 4.07 16.45 -1.42
CA ILE A 63 5.10 15.50 -0.93
C ILE A 63 4.68 14.92 0.43
N PHE A 64 4.19 15.77 1.32
CA PHE A 64 3.72 15.31 2.63
C PHE A 64 2.47 14.44 2.51
N GLN A 65 1.55 14.80 1.62
CA GLN A 65 0.37 13.97 1.32
C GLN A 65 0.76 12.62 0.72
N ALA A 66 1.74 12.59 -0.19
CA ALA A 66 2.23 11.37 -0.82
C ALA A 66 2.88 10.42 0.20
N ALA A 67 3.65 10.95 1.17
CA ALA A 67 4.22 10.13 2.24
C ALA A 67 3.15 9.50 3.13
N LYS A 68 2.13 10.27 3.54
CA LYS A 68 0.98 9.72 4.29
C LYS A 68 0.22 8.68 3.48
N PHE A 69 -0.05 8.97 2.20
CA PHE A 69 -0.68 8.05 1.26
C PHE A 69 0.07 6.72 1.15
N PHE A 70 1.40 6.77 1.09
CA PHE A 70 2.24 5.58 1.04
C PHE A 70 2.11 4.76 2.34
N LEU A 71 2.18 5.41 3.51
CA LEU A 71 2.00 4.75 4.80
C LEU A 71 0.60 4.11 4.93
N VAL A 72 -0.46 4.80 4.53
CA VAL A 72 -1.82 4.23 4.47
C VAL A 72 -1.86 3.03 3.52
N GLY A 73 -1.15 3.11 2.39
CA GLY A 73 -0.99 2.00 1.45
C GLY A 73 -0.37 0.77 2.10
N VAL A 74 0.70 0.93 2.88
CA VAL A 74 1.33 -0.15 3.64
C VAL A 74 0.30 -0.80 4.56
N VAL A 75 -0.40 -0.02 5.39
CA VAL A 75 -1.46 -0.55 6.28
C VAL A 75 -2.54 -1.29 5.49
N ALA A 76 -3.00 -0.74 4.37
CA ALA A 76 -4.02 -1.38 3.54
C ALA A 76 -3.56 -2.74 2.99
N THR A 77 -2.31 -2.85 2.54
CA THR A 77 -1.73 -4.13 2.12
C THR A 77 -1.66 -5.14 3.27
N LEU A 78 -1.36 -4.67 4.48
CA LEU A 78 -1.34 -5.52 5.67
C LEU A 78 -2.74 -6.01 6.05
N VAL A 79 -3.75 -5.14 5.96
CA VAL A 79 -5.16 -5.50 6.16
C VAL A 79 -5.59 -6.53 5.12
N ASP A 80 -5.23 -6.32 3.85
CA ASP A 80 -5.54 -7.23 2.75
C ASP A 80 -4.99 -8.65 3.02
N LEU A 81 -3.70 -8.74 3.30
CA LEU A 81 -3.04 -10.02 3.55
C LEU A 81 -3.51 -10.65 4.87
N GLY A 82 -3.75 -9.86 5.90
CA GLY A 82 -4.30 -10.33 7.18
C GLY A 82 -5.69 -10.94 7.02
N VAL A 83 -6.63 -10.24 6.38
CA VAL A 83 -7.99 -10.73 6.13
C VAL A 83 -7.96 -11.99 5.26
N LEU A 84 -7.15 -12.01 4.20
CA LEU A 84 -7.00 -13.18 3.34
C LEU A 84 -6.55 -14.41 4.14
N ASN A 85 -5.51 -14.27 4.97
CA ASN A 85 -5.01 -15.36 5.79
C ASN A 85 -6.02 -15.81 6.85
N LEU A 86 -6.75 -14.90 7.48
CA LEU A 86 -7.80 -15.26 8.43
C LEU A 86 -8.92 -16.08 7.78
N LEU A 87 -9.35 -15.71 6.56
CA LEU A 87 -10.37 -16.45 5.82
C LEU A 87 -9.88 -17.85 5.41
N MET A 88 -8.62 -17.97 4.97
CA MET A 88 -8.02 -19.28 4.65
C MET A 88 -7.86 -20.16 5.89
N LEU A 89 -7.38 -19.60 7.00
CA LEU A 89 -7.21 -20.32 8.26
C LEU A 89 -8.55 -20.77 8.85
N GLY A 90 -9.56 -19.91 8.83
CA GLY A 90 -10.89 -20.23 9.36
C GLY A 90 -11.67 -21.26 8.54
N SER A 91 -11.45 -21.30 7.22
CA SER A 91 -12.11 -22.26 6.33
C SER A 91 -11.31 -23.55 6.08
N GLY A 92 -9.99 -23.51 6.29
CA GLY A 92 -9.07 -24.58 5.87
C GLY A 92 -8.85 -24.66 4.35
N ILE A 93 -9.37 -23.70 3.58
CA ILE A 93 -9.30 -23.70 2.10
C ILE A 93 -8.33 -22.61 1.64
N ALA A 94 -7.36 -22.99 0.80
CA ALA A 94 -6.36 -22.06 0.27
C ALA A 94 -6.26 -22.08 -1.28
N THR A 95 -7.14 -22.80 -1.97
CA THR A 95 -7.07 -22.99 -3.43
C THR A 95 -8.45 -22.93 -4.10
N GLY A 96 -8.46 -22.88 -5.44
CA GLY A 96 -9.67 -22.92 -6.25
C GLY A 96 -10.53 -21.64 -6.17
N LEU A 97 -11.83 -21.79 -6.46
CA LEU A 97 -12.77 -20.66 -6.51
C LEU A 97 -12.88 -19.92 -5.17
N TYR A 98 -12.84 -20.65 -4.05
CA TYR A 98 -12.90 -20.07 -2.71
C TYR A 98 -11.75 -19.12 -2.42
N PHE A 99 -10.54 -19.44 -2.88
CA PHE A 99 -9.40 -18.52 -2.76
C PHE A 99 -9.67 -17.19 -3.46
N SER A 100 -10.22 -17.21 -4.68
CA SER A 100 -10.59 -16.01 -5.42
C SER A 100 -11.65 -15.17 -4.69
N ILE A 101 -12.63 -15.84 -4.06
CA ILE A 101 -13.63 -15.17 -3.22
C ILE A 101 -12.96 -14.51 -2.01
N PHE A 102 -12.11 -15.24 -1.28
CA PHE A 102 -11.39 -14.68 -0.12
C PHE A 102 -10.50 -13.51 -0.52
N LYS A 103 -9.83 -13.61 -1.68
CA LYS A 103 -9.01 -12.54 -2.22
C LYS A 103 -9.85 -11.31 -2.57
N GLY A 104 -11.01 -11.49 -3.20
CA GLY A 104 -11.95 -10.41 -3.47
C GLY A 104 -12.45 -9.73 -2.19
N THR A 105 -12.84 -10.52 -1.18
CA THR A 105 -13.30 -9.99 0.11
C THR A 105 -12.20 -9.21 0.82
N SER A 106 -10.99 -9.76 0.92
CA SER A 106 -9.84 -9.10 1.53
C SER A 106 -9.49 -7.78 0.85
N PHE A 107 -9.53 -7.75 -0.50
CA PHE A 107 -9.30 -6.55 -1.28
C PHE A 107 -10.33 -5.45 -0.99
N ILE A 108 -11.62 -5.80 -0.88
CA ILE A 108 -12.68 -4.83 -0.55
C ILE A 108 -12.46 -4.25 0.85
N VAL A 109 -12.18 -5.10 1.85
CA VAL A 109 -11.92 -4.66 3.23
C VAL A 109 -10.71 -3.73 3.29
N ALA A 110 -9.62 -4.11 2.61
CA ALA A 110 -8.42 -3.29 2.52
C ALA A 110 -8.69 -1.95 1.82
N THR A 111 -9.47 -1.94 0.74
CA THR A 111 -9.83 -0.73 0.01
C THR A 111 -10.68 0.22 0.86
N CYS A 112 -11.61 -0.30 1.66
CA CYS A 112 -12.36 0.48 2.65
C CYS A 112 -11.44 1.09 3.71
N SER A 113 -10.51 0.30 4.27
CA SER A 113 -9.53 0.79 5.23
C SER A 113 -8.64 1.89 4.62
N LYS A 114 -8.17 1.67 3.39
CA LYS A 114 -7.35 2.61 2.63
C LYS A 114 -8.09 3.93 2.40
N TYR A 115 -9.35 3.87 1.99
CA TYR A 115 -10.18 5.06 1.79
C TYR A 115 -10.30 5.92 3.05
N LEU A 116 -10.56 5.30 4.21
CA LEU A 116 -10.67 6.02 5.48
C LEU A 116 -9.33 6.66 5.87
N GLY A 117 -8.22 5.94 5.74
CA GLY A 117 -6.88 6.46 6.02
C GLY A 117 -6.50 7.61 5.09
N ASP A 118 -6.73 7.45 3.79
CA ASP A 118 -6.42 8.47 2.80
C ASP A 118 -7.28 9.72 3.03
N LYS A 119 -8.59 9.54 3.23
CA LYS A 119 -9.51 10.65 3.46
C LYS A 119 -9.17 11.44 4.72
N PHE A 120 -9.13 10.78 5.88
CA PHE A 120 -9.03 11.47 7.17
C PHE A 120 -7.61 11.86 7.55
N TRP A 121 -6.60 11.12 7.08
CA TRP A 121 -5.21 11.38 7.46
C TRP A 121 -4.33 11.90 6.31
N ALA A 122 -4.34 11.25 5.15
CA ALA A 122 -3.47 11.66 4.04
C ALA A 122 -3.90 13.00 3.41
N PHE A 123 -5.19 13.16 3.16
CA PHE A 123 -5.77 14.36 2.54
C PHE A 123 -6.48 15.29 3.55
N GLU A 124 -6.65 14.84 4.80
CA GLU A 124 -7.24 15.59 5.92
C GLU A 124 -8.63 16.18 5.60
N LYS A 125 -9.46 15.45 4.84
CA LYS A 125 -10.83 15.84 4.50
C LYS A 125 -11.81 15.30 5.55
N MET A 126 -12.11 16.13 6.55
CA MET A 126 -12.95 15.76 7.71
C MET A 126 -14.46 15.79 7.42
N GLU A 127 -14.87 16.31 6.27
CA GLU A 127 -16.28 16.38 5.88
C GLU A 127 -16.89 14.99 5.68
N LYS A 128 -18.05 14.75 6.29
CA LYS A 128 -18.79 13.50 6.16
C LYS A 128 -19.90 13.56 5.09
N VAL A 129 -20.20 14.74 4.56
CA VAL A 129 -21.20 14.88 3.50
C VAL A 129 -20.64 14.31 2.19
N GLY A 130 -21.45 13.52 1.48
CA GLY A 130 -21.05 12.99 0.17
C GLY A 130 -20.08 11.80 0.19
N MET A 131 -19.79 11.17 1.35
CA MET A 131 -18.80 10.08 1.41
C MET A 131 -19.11 8.91 0.47
N ARG A 132 -20.39 8.63 0.19
CA ARG A 132 -20.77 7.56 -0.75
C ARG A 132 -20.29 7.84 -2.17
N LYS A 133 -20.39 9.10 -2.62
CA LYS A 133 -19.90 9.53 -3.94
C LYS A 133 -18.38 9.48 -3.99
N GLU A 134 -17.72 9.98 -2.95
CA GLU A 134 -16.26 9.96 -2.83
C GLU A 134 -15.72 8.53 -2.82
N PHE A 135 -16.35 7.63 -2.06
CA PHE A 135 -15.96 6.21 -2.06
C PHE A 135 -16.14 5.58 -3.45
N GLY A 136 -17.25 5.86 -4.14
CA GLY A 136 -17.45 5.40 -5.52
C GLY A 136 -16.37 5.90 -6.48
N GLN A 137 -15.98 7.17 -6.38
CA GLN A 137 -14.88 7.74 -7.18
C GLN A 137 -13.53 7.15 -6.79
N PHE A 138 -13.26 6.96 -5.50
CA PHE A 138 -12.05 6.32 -5.00
C PHE A 138 -11.92 4.91 -5.53
N PHE A 139 -12.99 4.12 -5.45
CA PHE A 139 -13.03 2.77 -5.96
C PHE A 139 -12.80 2.73 -7.47
N ALA A 140 -13.45 3.61 -8.24
CA ALA A 140 -13.24 3.71 -9.69
C ALA A 140 -11.78 4.07 -10.04
N VAL A 141 -11.19 5.07 -9.37
CA VAL A 141 -9.77 5.44 -9.57
C VAL A 141 -8.86 4.25 -9.25
N THR A 142 -9.14 3.51 -8.17
CA THR A 142 -8.40 2.32 -7.75
C THR A 142 -8.46 1.21 -8.80
N LEU A 143 -9.63 0.96 -9.39
CA LEU A 143 -9.80 -0.02 -10.47
C LEU A 143 -9.01 0.38 -11.72
N VAL A 144 -9.03 1.65 -12.10
CA VAL A 144 -8.20 2.14 -13.22
C VAL A 144 -6.71 1.99 -12.89
N GLY A 145 -6.31 2.28 -11.65
CA GLY A 145 -4.94 2.05 -11.17
C GLY A 145 -4.52 0.59 -11.28
N LEU A 146 -5.43 -0.35 -10.98
CA LEU A 146 -5.19 -1.78 -11.17
C LEU A 146 -4.98 -2.13 -12.65
N VAL A 147 -5.80 -1.58 -13.55
CA VAL A 147 -5.63 -1.78 -15.00
C VAL A 147 -4.29 -1.20 -15.48
N ILE A 148 -3.91 -0.02 -15.00
CA ILE A 148 -2.60 0.58 -15.29
C ILE A 148 -1.46 -0.32 -14.78
N ASN A 149 -1.59 -0.87 -13.58
CA ASN A 149 -0.60 -1.77 -13.00
C ASN A 149 -0.42 -3.01 -13.89
N VAL A 150 -1.50 -3.74 -14.15
CA VAL A 150 -1.45 -4.98 -14.95
C VAL A 150 -0.98 -4.69 -16.37
N GLY A 151 -1.49 -3.61 -16.99
CA GLY A 151 -1.10 -3.19 -18.32
C GLY A 151 0.37 -2.81 -18.43
N ALA A 152 0.88 -1.97 -17.53
CA ALA A 152 2.29 -1.56 -17.52
C ALA A 152 3.22 -2.76 -17.26
N ALA A 153 2.87 -3.66 -16.33
CA ALA A 153 3.64 -4.86 -16.07
C ALA A 153 3.67 -5.76 -17.31
N SER A 154 2.52 -5.95 -17.96
CA SER A 154 2.42 -6.76 -19.19
C SER A 154 3.22 -6.15 -20.34
N LEU A 155 3.24 -4.83 -20.48
CA LEU A 155 4.06 -4.14 -21.49
C LEU A 155 5.56 -4.36 -21.23
N VAL A 156 6.01 -4.18 -19.99
CA VAL A 156 7.43 -4.35 -19.66
C VAL A 156 7.87 -5.80 -19.82
N VAL A 157 7.07 -6.75 -19.33
CA VAL A 157 7.47 -8.17 -19.31
C VAL A 157 7.28 -8.84 -20.66
N ASN A 158 6.11 -8.65 -21.30
CA ASN A 158 5.76 -9.39 -22.51
C ASN A 158 6.16 -8.66 -23.79
N LEU A 159 6.17 -7.31 -23.79
CA LEU A 159 6.44 -6.54 -25.01
C LEU A 159 7.92 -6.16 -25.14
N LEU A 160 8.52 -5.63 -24.07
CA LEU A 160 9.96 -5.31 -24.08
C LEU A 160 10.83 -6.57 -23.96
N GLY A 161 10.33 -7.61 -23.29
CA GLY A 161 11.11 -8.82 -22.99
C GLY A 161 12.29 -8.54 -22.05
N SER A 162 12.96 -9.59 -21.59
CA SER A 162 14.09 -9.42 -20.66
C SER A 162 15.22 -8.60 -21.29
N GLN A 163 15.66 -7.55 -20.60
CA GLN A 163 16.75 -6.68 -21.04
C GLN A 163 17.98 -6.82 -20.13
N PHE A 164 19.12 -6.31 -20.60
CA PHE A 164 20.38 -6.20 -19.82
C PHE A 164 20.93 -7.55 -19.30
N GLY A 165 20.61 -8.65 -19.98
CA GLY A 165 21.04 -9.99 -19.57
C GLY A 165 20.37 -10.49 -18.28
N MET A 166 19.28 -9.86 -17.84
CA MET A 166 18.55 -10.33 -16.67
C MET A 166 17.81 -11.65 -16.94
N SER A 167 17.59 -12.43 -15.89
CA SER A 167 16.66 -13.57 -15.97
C SER A 167 15.22 -13.08 -16.07
N GLU A 168 14.35 -13.86 -16.72
CA GLU A 168 12.92 -13.54 -16.87
C GLU A 168 12.24 -13.28 -15.52
N LYS A 169 12.61 -14.02 -14.48
CA LYS A 169 12.09 -13.83 -13.11
C LYS A 169 12.49 -12.48 -12.54
N LEU A 170 13.74 -12.07 -12.73
CA LEU A 170 14.19 -10.76 -12.25
C LEU A 170 13.54 -9.64 -13.05
N TRP A 171 13.43 -9.80 -14.37
CA TRP A 171 12.75 -8.85 -15.25
C TRP A 171 11.27 -8.67 -14.91
N ALA A 172 10.57 -9.77 -14.58
CA ALA A 172 9.19 -9.71 -14.12
C ALA A 172 9.01 -8.87 -12.85
N ASN A 173 9.95 -8.96 -11.90
CA ASN A 173 9.95 -8.12 -10.71
C ASN A 173 10.19 -6.65 -11.05
N VAL A 174 11.12 -6.35 -11.96
CA VAL A 174 11.35 -4.97 -12.45
C VAL A 174 10.08 -4.40 -13.09
N GLY A 175 9.44 -5.15 -13.98
CA GLY A 175 8.17 -4.76 -14.60
C GLY A 175 7.06 -4.54 -13.57
N GLY A 176 6.94 -5.42 -12.58
CA GLY A 176 6.00 -5.27 -11.48
C GLY A 176 6.24 -4.02 -10.63
N ILE A 177 7.51 -3.68 -10.35
CA ILE A 177 7.88 -2.47 -9.60
C ILE A 177 7.51 -1.22 -10.38
N ILE A 178 7.89 -1.14 -11.67
CA ILE A 178 7.57 0.00 -12.54
C ILE A 178 6.05 0.20 -12.62
N ALA A 179 5.30 -0.89 -12.81
CA ALA A 179 3.86 -0.89 -12.83
C ALA A 179 3.23 -0.42 -11.52
N ALA A 180 3.75 -0.87 -10.38
CA ALA A 180 3.32 -0.43 -9.06
C ALA A 180 3.53 1.08 -8.86
N PHE A 181 4.68 1.61 -9.28
CA PHE A 181 4.94 3.04 -9.23
C PHE A 181 3.99 3.84 -10.14
N ALA A 182 3.76 3.39 -11.38
CA ALA A 182 2.84 4.05 -12.30
C ALA A 182 1.41 4.09 -11.74
N ALA A 183 0.92 2.96 -11.22
CA ALA A 183 -0.40 2.87 -10.59
C ALA A 183 -0.50 3.72 -9.32
N ALA A 184 0.57 3.78 -8.51
CA ALA A 184 0.60 4.61 -7.31
C ALA A 184 0.51 6.10 -7.64
N ILE A 185 1.21 6.56 -8.69
CA ILE A 185 1.12 7.93 -9.19
C ILE A 185 -0.31 8.23 -9.65
N TRP A 186 -0.90 7.36 -10.47
CA TRP A 186 -2.28 7.52 -10.92
C TRP A 186 -3.27 7.61 -9.75
N ASN A 187 -3.18 6.68 -8.81
CA ASN A 187 -4.05 6.64 -7.64
C ASN A 187 -3.90 7.92 -6.80
N PHE A 188 -2.67 8.33 -6.51
CA PHE A 188 -2.42 9.55 -5.75
C PHE A 188 -3.01 10.80 -6.43
N LEU A 189 -2.78 10.96 -7.73
CA LEU A 189 -3.31 12.09 -8.50
C LEU A 189 -4.84 12.04 -8.58
N GLY A 190 -5.42 10.87 -8.87
CA GLY A 190 -6.87 10.70 -8.92
C GLY A 190 -7.53 10.97 -7.57
N TYR A 191 -6.98 10.47 -6.47
CA TYR A 191 -7.51 10.73 -5.14
C TYR A 191 -7.40 12.22 -4.79
N LYS A 192 -6.28 12.87 -5.10
CA LYS A 192 -6.07 14.28 -4.82
C LYS A 192 -6.98 15.20 -5.64
N PHE A 193 -7.05 14.98 -6.95
CA PHE A 193 -7.67 15.93 -7.88
C PHE A 193 -9.10 15.56 -8.27
N ILE A 194 -9.54 14.32 -8.10
CA ILE A 194 -10.88 13.86 -8.47
C ILE A 194 -11.73 13.60 -7.23
N VAL A 195 -11.21 12.82 -6.28
CA VAL A 195 -11.97 12.31 -5.13
C VAL A 195 -12.04 13.33 -3.99
N PHE A 196 -10.87 13.71 -3.46
CA PHE A 196 -10.74 14.57 -2.29
C PHE A 196 -10.46 16.01 -2.70
N LYS A 197 -11.25 16.52 -3.65
CA LYS A 197 -11.27 17.94 -3.98
C LYS A 197 -11.57 18.72 -2.70
N LYS A 198 -10.72 19.70 -2.42
CA LYS A 198 -11.02 20.83 -1.52
C LYS A 198 -11.61 21.94 -2.37
#